data_AF-T0PLI7-F1
#
_entry.id   AF-T0PLI7-F1
#
_cell.length_a   1.000
_cell.length_b   1.000
_cell.length_c   1.000
_cell.angle_alpha   90.00
_cell.angle_beta   90.00
_cell.angle_gamma   90.00
#
_symmetry.space_group_name_H-M   'P 1'
#
loop_
_entity.id
_entity.type
_entity.pdbx_description
1 polymer ?
#
loop_
_entity_poly.entity_id
_entity_poly.type
_entity_poly.pdbx_seq_one_letter_code
_entity_poly.pdbx_strand_id
1 'polypeptide(L)'
;MELHDKKKFIENCLQSLDKLCELHKTAKEVHHSLNNLYPVAVVRNNIFYVFDLDELGRKYEFVLENRSSITLPNKVLASFPLEFYDMKASAVISQDAFNSIEGYMFIFHEFVHCFQWINDEQEIRGNLILSKRAKEEKNYTWEITHPFPYEDKKFIEQTLKLCENLKNNDYRKVLNYYKGMKDYLKDVDYEYMIWQQYKEGFARYVENLVRKKFLVESNSLEVTLPLSRECFYTLGSAYIDLLLSNNGNLQNNLKELFMFMFSLS
;
A
#
# COMPACT_ATOMS: atom_id res chain seq x y z
N MET A 1 9.65 26.45 -15.47
CA MET A 1 10.89 25.65 -15.64
C MET A 1 11.37 25.90 -17.06
N GLU A 2 12.65 26.17 -17.24
CA GLU A 2 13.21 26.35 -18.58
C GLU A 2 13.13 25.03 -19.36
N LEU A 3 13.00 25.12 -20.69
CA LEU A 3 12.81 23.95 -21.56
C LEU A 3 13.97 22.94 -21.42
N HIS A 4 15.19 23.44 -21.20
CA HIS A 4 16.38 22.62 -21.01
C HIS A 4 16.32 21.82 -19.70
N ASP A 5 15.96 22.47 -18.59
CA ASP A 5 15.80 21.83 -17.28
C ASP A 5 14.71 20.75 -17.30
N LYS A 6 13.63 20.98 -18.06
CA LYS A 6 12.56 20.00 -18.26
C LYS A 6 13.07 18.73 -18.93
N LYS A 7 13.76 18.88 -20.07
CA LYS A 7 14.27 17.74 -20.83
C LYS A 7 15.23 16.90 -19.99
N LYS A 8 16.17 17.57 -19.32
CA LYS A 8 17.12 16.93 -18.41
C LYS A 8 16.42 16.18 -17.26
N PHE A 9 15.36 16.77 -16.71
CA PHE A 9 14.56 16.11 -15.67
C PHE A 9 13.90 14.84 -16.19
N ILE A 10 13.23 14.91 -17.34
CA ILE A 10 12.57 13.76 -17.97
C ILE A 10 13.59 12.65 -18.27
N GLU A 11 14.74 12.99 -18.84
CA GLU A 11 15.83 12.05 -19.11
C GLU A 11 16.34 11.36 -17.84
N ASN A 12 16.55 12.10 -16.76
CA ASN A 12 16.96 11.53 -15.47
C ASN A 12 15.89 10.58 -14.89
N CYS A 13 14.62 10.92 -15.04
CA CYS A 13 13.52 10.04 -14.62
C CYS A 13 13.52 8.75 -15.44
N LEU A 14 13.66 8.82 -16.76
CA LEU A 14 13.72 7.65 -17.63
C LEU A 14 14.88 6.72 -17.25
N GLN A 15 16.08 7.25 -16.99
CA GLN A 15 17.21 6.44 -16.50
C GLN A 15 16.90 5.74 -15.17
N SER A 16 16.20 6.41 -14.26
CA SER A 16 15.80 5.82 -12.98
C SER A 16 14.72 4.74 -13.18
N LEU A 17 13.82 4.94 -14.14
CA LEU A 17 12.79 3.97 -14.51
C LEU A 17 13.37 2.75 -15.25
N ASP A 18 14.44 2.91 -16.03
CA ASP A 18 15.18 1.77 -16.59
C ASP A 18 15.74 0.88 -15.46
N LYS A 19 16.29 1.50 -14.42
CA LYS A 19 16.71 0.77 -13.21
C LYS A 19 15.52 0.09 -12.52
N LEU A 20 14.36 0.73 -12.44
CA LEU A 20 13.14 0.11 -11.91
C LEU A 20 12.75 -1.14 -12.72
N CYS A 21 12.80 -1.08 -14.06
CA CYS A 21 12.56 -2.23 -14.93
C CYS A 21 13.55 -3.37 -14.69
N GLU A 22 14.83 -3.07 -14.50
CA GLU A 22 15.85 -4.08 -14.17
C GLU A 22 15.58 -4.76 -12.82
N LEU A 23 15.24 -3.98 -11.79
CA LEU A 23 14.86 -4.53 -10.48
C LEU A 23 13.56 -5.35 -10.57
N HIS A 24 12.60 -4.91 -11.39
CA HIS A 24 11.31 -5.59 -11.56
C HIS A 24 11.46 -7.02 -12.08
N LYS A 25 12.46 -7.29 -12.93
CA LYS A 25 12.75 -8.66 -13.42
C LYS A 25 12.91 -9.67 -12.27
N THR A 26 13.49 -9.24 -11.16
CA THR A 26 13.64 -10.05 -9.95
C THR A 26 12.42 -9.92 -9.03
N ALA A 27 11.86 -8.72 -8.88
CA ALA A 27 10.74 -8.47 -7.97
C ALA A 27 9.46 -9.22 -8.38
N LYS A 28 9.19 -9.37 -9.68
CA LYS A 28 8.01 -10.10 -10.19
C LYS A 28 7.99 -11.58 -9.83
N GLU A 29 9.15 -12.17 -9.54
CA GLU A 29 9.24 -13.56 -9.09
C GLU A 29 8.83 -13.74 -7.61
N VAL A 30 8.75 -12.64 -6.86
CA VAL A 30 8.47 -12.67 -5.42
C VAL A 30 6.99 -12.89 -5.15
N HIS A 31 6.13 -12.17 -5.88
CA HIS A 31 4.69 -12.21 -5.67
C HIS A 31 3.92 -11.79 -6.93
N HIS A 32 2.79 -12.46 -7.22
CA HIS A 32 2.02 -12.24 -8.45
C HIS A 32 1.48 -10.81 -8.61
N SER A 33 1.25 -10.10 -7.50
CA SER A 33 0.85 -8.69 -7.51
C SER A 33 1.89 -7.77 -8.18
N LEU A 34 3.13 -8.25 -8.32
CA LEU A 34 4.23 -7.56 -9.00
C LEU A 34 4.50 -8.12 -10.40
N ASN A 35 3.63 -8.96 -10.97
CA ASN A 35 3.83 -9.47 -12.33
C ASN A 35 3.86 -8.35 -13.38
N ASN A 36 3.14 -7.27 -13.13
CA ASN A 36 3.02 -6.13 -14.02
C ASN A 36 3.78 -4.91 -13.47
N LEU A 37 4.22 -4.07 -14.40
CA LEU A 37 4.61 -2.68 -14.14
C LEU A 37 3.37 -1.80 -14.33
N TYR A 38 3.36 -0.65 -13.64
CA TYR A 38 2.26 0.32 -13.70
C TYR A 38 2.81 1.70 -14.05
N PRO A 39 1.98 2.62 -14.56
CA PRO A 39 2.41 3.99 -14.79
C PRO A 39 3.02 4.62 -13.53
N VAL A 40 4.06 5.43 -13.73
CA VAL A 40 4.73 6.18 -12.66
C VAL A 40 4.57 7.66 -12.93
N ALA A 41 3.95 8.38 -12.01
CA ALA A 41 3.86 9.84 -12.03
C ALA A 41 4.88 10.43 -11.06
N VAL A 42 5.93 11.06 -11.60
CA VAL A 42 6.92 11.76 -10.78
C VAL A 42 6.46 13.19 -10.53
N VAL A 43 6.32 13.56 -9.26
CA VAL A 43 5.86 14.88 -8.84
C VAL A 43 7.05 15.82 -8.67
N ARG A 44 7.02 16.98 -9.34
CA ARG A 44 7.98 18.07 -9.14
C ARG A 44 7.33 19.43 -9.35
N ASN A 45 7.50 20.34 -8.39
CA ASN A 45 6.96 21.71 -8.46
C ASN A 45 5.45 21.75 -8.76
N ASN A 46 4.68 20.88 -8.09
CA ASN A 46 3.23 20.73 -8.26
C ASN A 46 2.78 20.27 -9.67
N ILE A 47 3.68 19.62 -10.42
CA ILE A 47 3.41 19.05 -11.73
C ILE A 47 3.67 17.54 -11.64
N PHE A 48 2.71 16.77 -12.14
CA PHE A 48 2.86 15.35 -12.42
C PHE A 48 3.55 15.18 -13.78
N TYR A 49 4.63 14.42 -13.82
CA TYR A 49 5.24 13.95 -15.06
C TYR A 49 4.94 12.46 -15.15
N VAL A 50 4.07 12.08 -16.09
CA VAL A 50 3.58 10.71 -16.22
C VAL A 50 4.48 9.96 -17.18
N PHE A 51 4.95 8.81 -16.71
CA PHE A 51 5.69 7.84 -17.47
C PHE A 51 4.88 6.54 -17.50
N ASP A 52 4.74 5.95 -18.68
CA ASP A 52 4.07 4.67 -18.87
C ASP A 52 4.91 3.80 -19.80
N LEU A 53 4.62 2.51 -19.86
CA LEU A 53 5.33 1.60 -20.75
C LEU A 53 5.04 1.92 -22.22
N ASP A 54 6.03 1.68 -23.08
CA ASP A 54 5.84 1.69 -24.53
C ASP A 54 4.78 0.66 -24.97
N GLU A 55 4.30 0.74 -26.21
CA GLU A 55 3.27 -0.17 -26.74
C GLU A 55 3.64 -1.66 -26.62
N LEU A 56 4.94 -1.95 -26.47
CA LEU A 56 5.48 -3.30 -26.36
C LEU A 56 5.69 -3.74 -24.91
N GLY A 57 5.45 -2.87 -23.92
CA GLY A 57 5.57 -3.16 -22.50
C GLY A 57 7.00 -3.30 -21.99
N ARG A 58 8.01 -2.76 -22.71
CA ARG A 58 9.43 -3.07 -22.47
C ARG A 58 10.19 -1.99 -21.72
N LYS A 59 9.85 -0.73 -21.94
CA LYS A 59 10.54 0.43 -21.34
C LYS A 59 9.54 1.53 -21.05
N TYR A 60 9.86 2.39 -20.09
CA TYR A 60 9.06 3.58 -19.83
C TYR A 60 9.33 4.66 -20.88
N GLU A 61 8.29 5.41 -21.21
CA GLU A 61 8.34 6.62 -22.03
C GLU A 61 7.59 7.74 -21.31
N PHE A 62 8.01 8.98 -21.56
CA PHE A 62 7.26 10.13 -21.08
C PHE A 62 5.97 10.29 -21.90
N VAL A 63 4.84 10.30 -21.22
CA VAL A 63 3.51 10.38 -21.84
C VAL A 63 3.02 11.82 -21.85
N LEU A 64 2.90 12.42 -20.67
CA LEU A 64 2.32 13.74 -20.50
C LEU A 64 2.78 14.39 -19.19
N GLU A 65 2.48 15.68 -19.07
CA GLU A 65 2.54 16.38 -17.79
C GLU A 65 1.18 16.99 -17.45
N ASN A 66 0.88 17.06 -16.15
CA ASN A 66 -0.34 17.69 -15.67
C ASN A 66 -0.06 18.50 -14.41
N ARG A 67 -0.61 19.71 -14.31
CA ARG A 67 -0.46 20.56 -13.12
C ARG A 67 -1.54 20.19 -12.10
N SER A 68 -1.13 19.87 -10.88
CA SER A 68 -2.07 19.64 -9.79
C SER A 68 -2.86 20.91 -9.47
N SER A 69 -4.17 20.75 -9.26
CA SER A 69 -5.07 21.81 -8.80
C SER A 69 -4.90 22.12 -7.30
N ILE A 70 -4.31 21.19 -6.56
CA ILE A 70 -3.97 21.33 -5.14
C ILE A 70 -2.45 21.35 -4.94
N THR A 71 -1.98 21.91 -3.83
CA THR A 71 -0.57 21.83 -3.44
C THR A 71 -0.25 20.41 -3.00
N LEU A 72 0.65 19.75 -3.70
CA LEU A 72 1.17 18.42 -3.35
C LEU A 72 2.23 18.53 -2.25
N PRO A 73 2.33 17.55 -1.36
CA PRO A 73 3.39 17.52 -0.36
C PRO A 73 4.76 17.36 -1.02
N ASN A 74 5.82 17.81 -0.33
CA ASN A 74 7.19 17.77 -0.86
C ASN A 74 7.66 16.34 -1.16
N LYS A 75 7.22 15.38 -0.36
CA LYS A 75 7.48 13.95 -0.53
C LYS A 75 6.16 13.24 -0.74
N VAL A 76 6.02 12.63 -1.92
CA VAL A 76 4.89 11.77 -2.26
C VAL A 76 5.44 10.36 -2.42
N LEU A 77 4.81 9.41 -1.74
CA LEU A 77 4.90 7.99 -1.98
C LEU A 77 3.47 7.50 -1.77
N ALA A 78 2.76 7.34 -2.88
CA ALA A 78 1.36 6.98 -2.88
C ALA A 78 0.99 6.35 -4.21
N SER A 79 -0.21 5.81 -4.28
CA SER A 79 -0.79 5.25 -5.49
C SER A 79 -2.27 5.57 -5.54
N PHE A 80 -2.71 6.01 -6.71
CA PHE A 80 -4.12 6.29 -6.97
C PHE A 80 -4.37 6.35 -8.48
N PRO A 81 -5.62 6.13 -8.92
CA PRO A 81 -6.01 6.37 -10.30
C PRO A 81 -5.86 7.86 -10.67
N LEU A 82 -5.23 8.14 -11.80
CA LEU A 82 -5.08 9.51 -12.31
C LEU A 82 -6.23 9.86 -13.25
N GLU A 83 -7.13 10.76 -12.84
CA GLU A 83 -8.30 11.17 -13.64
C GLU A 83 -7.90 11.77 -15.00
N PHE A 84 -6.84 12.58 -15.04
CA PHE A 84 -6.31 13.17 -16.27
C PHE A 84 -5.54 12.18 -17.15
N TYR A 85 -5.45 10.92 -16.74
CA TYR A 85 -4.80 9.83 -17.45
C TYR A 85 -5.67 8.56 -17.42
N ASP A 86 -6.92 8.72 -17.86
CA ASP A 86 -7.90 7.66 -18.07
C ASP A 86 -8.16 6.76 -16.85
N MET A 87 -8.05 7.33 -15.64
CA MET A 87 -8.21 6.61 -14.37
C MET A 87 -7.23 5.45 -14.19
N LYS A 88 -6.10 5.45 -14.91
CA LYS A 88 -5.06 4.43 -14.74
C LYS A 88 -4.45 4.52 -13.35
N ALA A 89 -4.49 3.41 -12.61
CA ALA A 89 -3.78 3.28 -11.33
C ALA A 89 -2.29 3.51 -11.54
N SER A 90 -1.73 4.48 -10.84
CA SER A 90 -0.36 4.92 -11.04
C SER A 90 0.36 5.03 -9.70
N ALA A 91 1.64 4.66 -9.68
CA ALA A 91 2.51 5.00 -8.56
C ALA A 91 2.88 6.49 -8.67
N VAL A 92 2.58 7.27 -7.64
CA VAL A 92 2.81 8.70 -7.57
C VAL A 92 3.93 8.95 -6.58
N ILE A 93 5.07 9.42 -7.08
CA ILE A 93 6.30 9.51 -6.29
C ILE A 93 6.96 10.88 -6.44
N SER A 94 7.64 11.32 -5.38
CA SER A 94 8.65 12.38 -5.50
C SER A 94 9.96 11.79 -6.04
N GLN A 95 10.77 12.62 -6.69
CA GLN A 95 12.03 12.19 -7.32
C GLN A 95 13.00 11.52 -6.33
N ASP A 96 12.94 11.84 -5.05
CA ASP A 96 13.80 11.26 -4.01
C ASP A 96 13.58 9.76 -3.80
N ALA A 97 12.45 9.20 -4.24
CA ALA A 97 12.23 7.75 -4.29
C ALA A 97 13.28 7.00 -5.12
N PHE A 98 13.94 7.66 -6.08
CA PHE A 98 14.97 7.03 -6.90
C PHE A 98 16.37 7.05 -6.28
N ASN A 99 16.56 7.73 -5.14
CA ASN A 99 17.87 7.98 -4.55
C ASN A 99 18.46 6.77 -3.81
N SER A 100 17.65 5.77 -3.45
CA SER A 100 18.11 4.60 -2.68
C SER A 100 17.36 3.34 -3.09
N ILE A 101 17.89 2.16 -2.75
CA ILE A 101 17.23 0.89 -3.06
C ILE A 101 15.89 0.77 -2.31
N GLU A 102 15.82 1.27 -1.07
CA GLU A 102 14.60 1.32 -0.26
C GLU A 102 13.51 2.15 -0.95
N GLY A 103 13.89 3.24 -1.62
CA GLY A 103 12.95 4.03 -2.40
C GLY A 103 12.35 3.24 -3.58
N TYR A 104 13.13 2.39 -4.25
CA TYR A 104 12.58 1.45 -5.25
C TYR A 104 11.68 0.38 -4.61
N MET A 105 11.98 -0.07 -3.38
CA MET A 105 11.10 -1.01 -2.66
C MET A 105 9.73 -0.36 -2.37
N PHE A 106 9.72 0.93 -2.02
CA PHE A 106 8.48 1.69 -1.88
C PHE A 106 7.74 1.86 -3.21
N ILE A 107 8.43 2.01 -4.35
CA ILE A 107 7.74 2.01 -5.66
C ILE A 107 7.04 0.66 -5.90
N PHE A 108 7.68 -0.46 -5.55
CA PHE A 108 7.02 -1.77 -5.63
C PHE A 108 5.84 -1.90 -4.67
N HIS A 109 5.91 -1.30 -3.47
CA HIS A 109 4.78 -1.19 -2.56
C HIS A 109 3.59 -0.49 -3.26
N GLU A 110 3.83 0.64 -3.91
CA GLU A 110 2.78 1.35 -4.67
C GLU A 110 2.25 0.55 -5.87
N PHE A 111 3.06 -0.31 -6.48
CA PHE A 111 2.58 -1.25 -7.49
C PHE A 111 1.65 -2.31 -6.92
N VAL A 112 1.82 -2.72 -5.67
CA VAL A 112 0.87 -3.63 -5.00
C VAL A 112 -0.48 -2.94 -4.81
N HIS A 113 -0.51 -1.65 -4.48
CA HIS A 113 -1.76 -0.89 -4.43
C HIS A 113 -2.39 -0.68 -5.82
N CYS A 114 -1.58 -0.46 -6.86
CA CYS A 114 -2.10 -0.43 -8.24
C CYS A 114 -2.74 -1.77 -8.61
N PHE A 115 -2.12 -2.89 -8.22
CA PHE A 115 -2.67 -4.23 -8.38
C PHE A 115 -3.99 -4.39 -7.60
N GLN A 116 -4.04 -3.98 -6.33
CA GLN A 116 -5.26 -4.02 -5.51
C GLN A 116 -6.41 -3.25 -6.18
N TRP A 117 -6.14 -2.02 -6.65
CA TRP A 117 -7.12 -1.16 -7.31
C TRP A 117 -7.76 -1.80 -8.56
N ILE A 118 -6.96 -2.47 -9.38
CA ILE A 118 -7.40 -3.08 -10.65
C ILE A 118 -8.18 -4.38 -10.43
N ASN A 119 -7.90 -5.10 -9.35
CA ASN A 119 -8.53 -6.38 -9.06
C ASN A 119 -9.69 -6.24 -8.08
N ASP A 120 -9.45 -6.46 -6.78
CA ASP A 120 -10.53 -6.68 -5.81
C ASP A 120 -10.83 -5.47 -4.91
N GLU A 121 -9.94 -4.46 -4.84
CA GLU A 121 -10.07 -3.35 -3.88
C GLU A 121 -11.40 -2.62 -4.05
N GLN A 122 -11.78 -2.30 -5.30
CA GLN A 122 -13.00 -1.54 -5.58
C GLN A 122 -14.26 -2.30 -5.16
N GLU A 123 -14.30 -3.61 -5.37
CA GLU A 123 -15.43 -4.44 -4.99
C GLU A 123 -15.52 -4.55 -3.46
N ILE A 124 -14.40 -4.84 -2.78
CA ILE A 124 -14.37 -4.91 -1.32
C ILE A 124 -14.77 -3.56 -0.72
N ARG A 125 -14.12 -2.48 -1.16
CA ARG A 125 -14.39 -1.09 -0.74
C ARG A 125 -15.84 -0.70 -0.98
N GLY A 126 -16.43 -1.13 -2.09
CA GLY A 126 -17.83 -0.87 -2.43
C GLY A 126 -18.82 -1.55 -1.48
N ASN A 127 -18.39 -2.58 -0.75
CA ASN A 127 -19.22 -3.31 0.20
C ASN A 127 -19.11 -2.80 1.64
N LEU A 128 -18.02 -2.12 2.01
CA LEU A 128 -17.80 -1.58 3.36
C LEU A 128 -18.87 -0.57 3.75
N ILE A 129 -19.39 -0.68 4.97
CA ILE A 129 -20.35 0.27 5.53
C ILE A 129 -19.71 1.66 5.63
N LEU A 130 -18.46 1.72 6.07
CA LEU A 130 -17.70 2.95 6.25
C LEU A 130 -17.51 3.70 4.93
N SER A 131 -17.14 2.99 3.86
CA SER A 131 -16.97 3.55 2.51
C SER A 131 -18.28 4.11 1.95
N LYS A 132 -19.40 3.40 2.15
CA LYS A 132 -20.73 3.86 1.73
C LYS A 132 -21.13 5.16 2.45
N ARG A 133 -21.00 5.21 3.77
CA ARG A 133 -21.27 6.42 4.58
C ARG A 133 -20.37 7.58 4.17
N ALA A 134 -19.08 7.33 4.01
CA ALA A 134 -18.12 8.33 3.59
C ALA A 134 -18.47 8.93 2.21
N LYS A 135 -18.98 8.12 1.28
CA LYS A 135 -19.46 8.60 -0.02
C LYS A 135 -20.70 9.50 0.12
N GLU A 136 -21.66 9.13 0.96
CA GLU A 136 -22.86 9.94 1.25
C GLU A 136 -22.48 11.31 1.85
N GLU A 137 -21.47 11.32 2.73
CA GLU A 137 -20.93 12.50 3.39
C GLU A 137 -19.91 13.28 2.53
N LYS A 138 -19.59 12.80 1.32
CA LYS A 138 -18.53 13.33 0.44
C LYS A 138 -17.14 13.37 1.10
N ASN A 139 -16.90 12.51 2.08
CA ASN A 139 -15.62 12.32 2.74
C ASN A 139 -14.74 11.33 1.96
N TYR A 140 -14.11 11.77 0.88
CA TYR A 140 -13.24 10.90 0.07
C TYR A 140 -11.91 10.54 0.75
N THR A 141 -11.59 11.19 1.88
CA THR A 141 -10.34 11.01 2.64
C THR A 141 -10.53 10.18 3.91
N TRP A 142 -11.64 9.45 4.04
CA TRP A 142 -11.99 8.71 5.26
C TRP A 142 -10.93 7.70 5.70
N GLU A 143 -10.18 7.10 4.77
CA GLU A 143 -9.06 6.19 5.07
C GLU A 143 -7.93 6.87 5.87
N ILE A 144 -7.91 8.20 5.87
CA ILE A 144 -6.95 9.03 6.59
C ILE A 144 -7.59 9.68 7.82
N THR A 145 -8.83 10.13 7.69
CA THR A 145 -9.47 10.98 8.70
C THR A 145 -10.42 10.24 9.63
N HIS A 146 -10.61 8.93 9.49
CA HIS A 146 -11.51 8.17 10.36
C HIS A 146 -11.06 8.26 11.84
N PRO A 147 -11.95 8.66 12.77
CA PRO A 147 -11.59 8.90 14.17
C PRO A 147 -11.53 7.58 14.97
N PHE A 148 -10.52 6.75 14.70
CA PHE A 148 -10.32 5.49 15.39
C PHE A 148 -9.80 5.71 16.84
N PRO A 149 -10.20 4.88 17.82
CA PRO A 149 -9.84 5.06 19.24
C PRO A 149 -8.40 4.60 19.56
N TYR A 150 -7.39 5.23 18.96
CA TYR A 150 -5.97 4.88 19.16
C TYR A 150 -5.47 5.04 20.61
N GLU A 151 -6.11 5.92 21.38
CA GLU A 151 -5.76 6.21 22.78
C GLU A 151 -6.53 5.32 23.79
N ASP A 152 -7.43 4.45 23.32
CA ASP A 152 -8.16 3.56 24.21
C ASP A 152 -7.22 2.56 24.89
N LYS A 153 -7.28 2.51 26.22
CA LYS A 153 -6.36 1.70 27.03
C LYS A 153 -6.46 0.22 26.72
N LYS A 154 -7.67 -0.30 26.52
CA LYS A 154 -7.87 -1.72 26.24
C LYS A 154 -7.36 -2.05 24.84
N PHE A 155 -7.60 -1.19 23.85
CA PHE A 155 -7.05 -1.34 22.51
C PHE A 155 -5.51 -1.35 22.54
N ILE A 156 -4.87 -0.41 23.25
CA ILE A 156 -3.42 -0.36 23.40
C ILE A 156 -2.89 -1.66 24.03
N GLU A 157 -3.43 -2.05 25.19
CA GLU A 157 -2.98 -3.25 25.92
C GLU A 157 -3.11 -4.53 25.09
N GLN A 158 -4.23 -4.69 24.37
CA GLN A 158 -4.45 -5.86 23.52
C GLN A 158 -3.54 -5.84 22.30
N THR A 159 -3.29 -4.66 21.71
CA THR A 159 -2.42 -4.50 20.55
C THR A 159 -0.97 -4.83 20.88
N LEU A 160 -0.47 -4.41 22.04
CA LEU A 160 0.87 -4.79 22.51
C LEU A 160 0.99 -6.31 22.73
N LYS A 161 -0.05 -6.96 23.25
CA LYS A 161 -0.10 -8.44 23.36
C LYS A 161 -0.14 -9.10 21.98
N LEU A 162 -0.86 -8.53 21.02
CA LEU A 162 -0.88 -9.03 19.64
C LEU A 162 0.53 -9.04 19.04
N CYS A 163 1.33 -7.97 19.23
CA CYS A 163 2.72 -7.92 18.75
C CYS A 163 3.53 -9.14 19.23
N GLU A 164 3.43 -9.48 20.52
CA GLU A 164 4.14 -10.64 21.07
C GLU A 164 3.59 -11.97 20.54
N ASN A 165 2.27 -12.09 20.35
CA ASN A 165 1.67 -13.29 19.76
C ASN A 165 2.12 -13.49 18.30
N LEU A 166 2.21 -12.41 17.51
CA LEU A 166 2.69 -12.43 16.13
C LEU A 166 4.17 -12.82 16.07
N LYS A 167 5.04 -12.24 16.91
CA LYS A 167 6.46 -12.63 17.00
C LYS A 167 6.64 -14.11 17.32
N ASN A 168 5.75 -14.67 18.14
CA ASN A 168 5.77 -16.08 18.54
C ASN A 168 5.02 -17.01 17.58
N ASN A 169 4.47 -16.50 16.47
CA ASN A 169 3.62 -17.25 15.54
C ASN A 169 2.44 -17.99 16.20
N ASP A 170 1.89 -17.44 17.29
CA ASP A 170 0.78 -18.04 18.04
C ASP A 170 -0.56 -17.78 17.34
N TYR A 171 -0.80 -18.54 16.28
CA TYR A 171 -1.98 -18.42 15.40
C TYR A 171 -3.30 -18.34 16.18
N ARG A 172 -3.47 -19.20 17.20
CA ARG A 172 -4.70 -19.23 18.00
C ARG A 172 -4.88 -17.94 18.80
N LYS A 173 -3.83 -17.44 19.45
CA LYS A 173 -3.93 -16.17 20.21
C LYS A 173 -4.13 -14.97 19.29
N VAL A 174 -3.54 -14.97 18.10
CA VAL A 174 -3.78 -13.92 17.09
C VAL A 174 -5.25 -13.91 16.68
N LEU A 175 -5.86 -15.05 16.35
CA LEU A 175 -7.29 -15.10 16.02
C LEU A 175 -8.18 -14.68 17.20
N ASN A 176 -7.82 -15.05 18.43
CA ASN A 176 -8.54 -14.62 19.63
C ASN A 176 -8.47 -13.11 19.86
N TYR A 177 -7.36 -12.46 19.51
CA TYR A 177 -7.27 -10.99 19.55
C TYR A 177 -8.32 -10.38 18.63
N TYR A 178 -8.39 -10.82 17.37
CA TYR A 178 -9.32 -10.21 16.42
C TYR A 178 -10.78 -10.46 16.79
N LYS A 179 -11.10 -11.66 17.32
CA LYS A 179 -12.40 -11.94 17.95
C LYS A 179 -12.73 -10.99 19.08
N GLY A 180 -11.80 -10.84 20.01
CA GLY A 180 -11.98 -9.92 21.13
C GLY A 180 -12.11 -8.46 20.71
N MET A 181 -11.45 -8.03 19.64
CA MET A 181 -11.57 -6.67 19.09
C MET A 181 -12.88 -6.46 18.35
N LYS A 182 -13.38 -7.47 17.63
CA LYS A 182 -14.69 -7.42 16.96
C LYS A 182 -15.83 -7.23 17.94
N ASP A 183 -15.79 -7.92 19.07
CA ASP A 183 -16.79 -7.78 20.14
C ASP A 183 -16.67 -6.45 20.92
N TYR A 184 -15.49 -5.81 20.88
CA TYR A 184 -15.18 -4.65 21.70
C TYR A 184 -15.30 -3.31 20.98
N LEU A 185 -14.81 -3.24 19.74
CA LEU A 185 -14.85 -2.03 18.92
C LEU A 185 -16.25 -1.82 18.35
N LYS A 186 -16.56 -0.59 17.94
CA LYS A 186 -17.74 -0.36 17.10
C LYS A 186 -17.55 -1.07 15.77
N ASP A 187 -18.62 -1.55 15.15
CA ASP A 187 -18.57 -2.27 13.86
C ASP A 187 -17.73 -1.52 12.80
N VAL A 188 -17.91 -0.20 12.70
CA VAL A 188 -17.16 0.63 11.73
C VAL A 188 -15.69 0.82 12.09
N ASP A 189 -15.34 0.80 13.37
CA ASP A 189 -13.94 0.88 13.81
C ASP A 189 -13.25 -0.47 13.55
N TYR A 190 -13.95 -1.57 13.80
CA TYR A 190 -13.48 -2.90 13.47
C TYR A 190 -13.27 -3.08 11.95
N GLU A 191 -14.26 -2.67 11.16
CA GLU A 191 -14.18 -2.67 9.69
C GLU A 191 -13.01 -1.81 9.19
N TYR A 192 -12.83 -0.60 9.74
CA TYR A 192 -11.70 0.27 9.42
C TYR A 192 -10.34 -0.39 9.75
N MET A 193 -10.22 -0.99 10.94
CA MET A 193 -8.98 -1.67 11.35
C MET A 193 -8.61 -2.79 10.38
N ILE A 194 -9.55 -3.68 10.06
CA ILE A 194 -9.30 -4.79 9.14
C ILE A 194 -9.04 -4.29 7.72
N TRP A 195 -9.74 -3.25 7.27
CA TRP A 195 -9.47 -2.62 5.98
C TRP A 195 -8.04 -2.09 5.86
N GLN A 196 -7.56 -1.34 6.86
CA GLN A 196 -6.21 -0.79 6.88
C GLN A 196 -5.15 -1.91 6.93
N GLN A 197 -5.36 -2.93 7.76
CA GLN A 197 -4.47 -4.09 7.84
C GLN A 197 -4.44 -4.89 6.53
N TYR A 198 -5.58 -5.02 5.86
CA TYR A 198 -5.65 -5.69 4.56
C TYR A 198 -4.94 -4.87 3.49
N LYS A 199 -5.30 -3.59 3.31
CA LYS A 199 -4.80 -2.78 2.19
C LYS A 199 -3.30 -2.51 2.33
N GLU A 200 -2.93 -1.84 3.41
CA GLU A 200 -1.57 -1.35 3.65
C GLU A 200 -0.67 -2.45 4.22
N GLY A 201 -1.23 -3.34 5.04
CA GLY A 201 -0.49 -4.48 5.56
C GLY A 201 -0.16 -5.50 4.47
N PHE A 202 -1.03 -5.73 3.48
CA PHE A 202 -0.69 -6.59 2.34
C PHE A 202 0.41 -5.98 1.47
N ALA A 203 0.33 -4.69 1.17
CA ALA A 203 1.37 -3.99 0.43
C ALA A 203 2.72 -4.06 1.17
N ARG A 204 2.72 -3.84 2.49
CA ARG A 204 3.91 -3.99 3.34
C ARG A 204 4.42 -5.44 3.42
N TYR A 205 3.53 -6.43 3.45
CA TYR A 205 3.91 -7.84 3.40
C TYR A 205 4.70 -8.15 2.14
N VAL A 206 4.16 -7.80 0.97
CA VAL A 206 4.84 -8.01 -0.31
C VAL A 206 6.14 -7.19 -0.37
N GLU A 207 6.14 -5.93 0.08
CA GLU A 207 7.33 -5.10 0.19
C GLU A 207 8.43 -5.80 1.00
N ASN A 208 8.09 -6.41 2.15
CA ASN A 208 9.05 -7.14 2.98
C ASN A 208 9.60 -8.40 2.31
N LEU A 209 8.79 -9.11 1.51
CA LEU A 209 9.29 -10.21 0.69
C LEU A 209 10.28 -9.72 -0.37
N VAL A 210 10.00 -8.60 -1.02
CA VAL A 210 10.88 -7.99 -2.03
C VAL A 210 12.18 -7.51 -1.37
N ARG A 211 12.09 -6.78 -0.24
CA ARG A 211 13.25 -6.35 0.55
C ARG A 211 14.16 -7.53 0.90
N LYS A 212 13.59 -8.64 1.38
CA LYS A 212 14.33 -9.88 1.65
C LYS A 212 15.05 -10.41 0.42
N LYS A 213 14.39 -10.43 -0.75
CA LYS A 213 14.99 -10.88 -2.03
C LYS A 213 16.18 -9.98 -2.45
N PHE A 214 16.14 -8.69 -2.14
CA PHE A 214 17.21 -7.73 -2.43
C PHE A 214 18.20 -7.52 -1.27
N LEU A 215 18.12 -8.32 -0.20
CA LEU A 215 18.97 -8.19 1.00
C LEU A 215 18.89 -6.79 1.66
N VAL A 216 17.72 -6.16 1.57
CA VAL A 216 17.38 -4.90 2.24
C VAL A 216 16.68 -5.22 3.56
N GLU A 217 16.93 -4.41 4.59
CA GLU A 217 16.24 -4.55 5.87
C GLU A 217 14.72 -4.46 5.69
N SER A 218 13.99 -5.34 6.40
CA SER A 218 12.53 -5.33 6.40
C SER A 218 12.00 -4.05 7.04
N ASN A 219 10.85 -3.59 6.53
CA ASN A 219 10.07 -2.54 7.16
C ASN A 219 9.53 -3.08 8.49
N SER A 220 10.05 -2.54 9.60
CA SER A 220 10.09 -3.22 10.90
C SER A 220 8.72 -3.51 11.51
N LEU A 221 8.70 -4.48 12.44
CA LEU A 221 7.53 -4.83 13.25
C LEU A 221 7.31 -3.93 14.48
N GLU A 222 8.04 -2.81 14.57
CA GLU A 222 7.98 -1.97 15.76
C GLU A 222 6.70 -1.13 15.76
N VAL A 223 5.77 -1.52 16.62
CA VAL A 223 4.63 -0.67 16.98
C VAL A 223 5.10 0.30 18.06
N THR A 224 5.10 1.58 17.74
CA THR A 224 5.49 2.67 18.65
C THR A 224 4.27 3.33 19.28
N LEU A 225 4.45 3.87 20.50
CA LEU A 225 3.44 4.69 21.16
C LEU A 225 3.72 6.18 20.91
N PRO A 226 2.68 7.03 20.83
CA PRO A 226 1.26 6.68 20.82
C PRO A 226 0.87 5.90 19.56
N LEU A 227 -0.12 5.01 19.66
CA LEU A 227 -0.59 4.25 18.50
C LEU A 227 -1.15 5.22 17.45
N SER A 228 -0.96 4.87 16.19
CA SER A 228 -1.47 5.59 15.03
C SER A 228 -1.91 4.58 13.98
N ARG A 229 -2.47 5.07 12.86
CA ARG A 229 -2.84 4.24 11.71
C ARG A 229 -1.70 3.35 11.22
N GLU A 230 -0.45 3.80 11.31
CA GLU A 230 0.72 3.05 10.86
C GLU A 230 0.89 1.71 11.59
N CYS A 231 0.36 1.57 12.82
CA CYS A 231 0.40 0.29 13.52
C CYS A 231 -0.38 -0.80 12.76
N PHE A 232 -1.44 -0.44 12.04
CA PHE A 232 -2.20 -1.38 11.22
C PHE A 232 -1.40 -1.92 10.05
N TYR A 233 -0.44 -1.16 9.53
CA TYR A 233 0.34 -1.58 8.38
C TYR A 233 1.30 -2.68 8.82
N THR A 234 1.96 -2.42 9.95
CA THR A 234 2.87 -3.35 10.62
C THR A 234 2.16 -4.63 11.06
N LEU A 235 1.06 -4.50 11.81
CA LEU A 235 0.30 -5.63 12.33
C LEU A 235 -0.38 -6.42 11.22
N GLY A 236 -0.90 -5.73 10.20
CA GLY A 236 -1.52 -6.34 9.03
C GLY A 236 -0.51 -7.17 8.24
N SER A 237 0.69 -6.65 8.00
CA SER A 237 1.76 -7.40 7.32
C SER A 237 2.12 -8.69 8.05
N ALA A 238 2.32 -8.64 9.37
CA ALA A 238 2.63 -9.82 10.18
C ALA A 238 1.46 -10.80 10.25
N TYR A 239 0.24 -10.29 10.36
CA TYR A 239 -0.95 -11.13 10.41
C TYR A 239 -1.15 -11.87 9.09
N ILE A 240 -1.03 -11.18 7.96
CA ILE A 240 -1.12 -11.77 6.62
C ILE A 240 -0.04 -12.83 6.42
N ASP A 241 1.21 -12.56 6.80
CA ASP A 241 2.29 -13.55 6.72
C ASP A 241 1.96 -14.83 7.50
N LEU A 242 1.44 -14.66 8.72
CA LEU A 242 1.00 -15.78 9.55
C LEU A 242 -0.18 -16.54 8.92
N LEU A 243 -1.17 -15.85 8.35
CA LEU A 243 -2.32 -16.47 7.68
C LEU A 243 -1.87 -17.28 6.46
N LEU A 244 -1.06 -16.69 5.59
CA LEU A 244 -0.59 -17.34 4.37
C LEU A 244 0.33 -18.53 4.66
N SER A 245 1.14 -18.45 5.72
CA SER A 245 1.97 -19.56 6.19
C SER A 245 1.14 -20.76 6.69
N ASN A 246 -0.07 -20.51 7.21
CA ASN A 246 -0.98 -21.56 7.69
C ASN A 246 -2.01 -22.00 6.64
N ASN A 247 -2.25 -21.19 5.61
CA ASN A 247 -3.21 -21.49 4.54
C ASN A 247 -2.78 -20.83 3.20
N GLY A 248 -1.92 -21.54 2.46
CA GLY A 248 -1.37 -21.04 1.19
C GLY A 248 -2.41 -20.80 0.09
N ASN A 249 -3.63 -21.34 0.20
CA ASN A 249 -4.69 -21.11 -0.79
C ASN A 249 -5.11 -19.64 -0.86
N LEU A 250 -4.90 -18.86 0.21
CA LEU A 250 -5.25 -17.44 0.28
C LEU A 250 -4.29 -16.52 -0.49
N GLN A 251 -3.11 -17.01 -0.89
CA GLN A 251 -2.04 -16.18 -1.46
C GLN A 251 -2.45 -15.47 -2.76
N ASN A 252 -3.32 -16.11 -3.55
CA ASN A 252 -3.70 -15.61 -4.88
C ASN A 252 -5.11 -15.04 -4.95
N ASN A 253 -5.82 -14.98 -3.83
CA ASN A 253 -7.19 -14.49 -3.79
C ASN A 253 -7.34 -13.40 -2.73
N LEU A 254 -7.14 -12.14 -3.14
CA LEU A 254 -7.19 -11.00 -2.25
C LEU A 254 -8.57 -10.83 -1.59
N LYS A 255 -9.63 -11.16 -2.32
CA LYS A 255 -11.00 -11.12 -1.80
C LYS A 255 -11.20 -12.15 -0.69
N GLU A 256 -10.79 -13.39 -0.91
CA GLU A 256 -10.85 -14.42 0.13
C GLU A 256 -9.96 -14.07 1.32
N LEU A 257 -8.77 -13.51 1.11
CA LEU A 257 -7.91 -13.03 2.18
C LEU A 257 -8.62 -11.97 3.03
N PHE A 258 -9.23 -10.95 2.41
CA PHE A 258 -10.00 -9.94 3.13
C PHE A 258 -11.15 -10.57 3.91
N MET A 259 -11.95 -11.42 3.25
CA MET A 259 -13.08 -12.10 3.89
C MET A 259 -12.62 -12.94 5.07
N PHE A 260 -11.52 -13.68 4.94
CA PHE A 260 -10.94 -14.49 6.01
C PHE A 260 -10.51 -13.62 7.21
N MET A 261 -9.81 -12.52 6.95
CA MET A 261 -9.40 -11.56 7.98
C MET A 261 -10.63 -10.96 8.69
N PHE A 262 -11.71 -10.68 7.96
CA PHE A 262 -12.93 -10.07 8.47
C PHE A 262 -13.91 -11.07 9.15
N SER A 263 -13.91 -12.34 8.76
CA SER A 263 -14.89 -13.35 9.18
C SER A 263 -14.41 -14.31 10.26
N LEU A 264 -13.12 -14.66 10.29
CA LEU A 264 -12.54 -15.55 11.31
C LEU A 264 -12.02 -14.81 12.54
N SER A 265 -12.14 -13.50 12.47
CA SER A 265 -12.26 -12.62 13.59
C SER A 265 -13.69 -12.52 14.08
#